data_AF-A0A7J3W978-F1
#
_entry.id   AF-A0A7J3W978-F1
#
_cell.length_a   1.000
_cell.length_b   1.000
_cell.length_c   1.000
_cell.angle_alpha   90.00
_cell.angle_beta   90.00
_cell.angle_gamma   90.00
#
_symmetry.space_group_name_H-M   'P 1'
#
loop_
_entity.id
_entity.type
_entity.pdbx_description
1 polymer ?
#
loop_
_entity_poly.entity_id
_entity_poly.type
_entity_poly.pdbx_seq_one_letter_code
_entity_poly.pdbx_strand_id
1 'polypeptide(L)'
;MCSCSKVRKLQGIVESIERTGEKKIDENGIEWEKCIFNVRLIGFSKRTPDEVLPEHLKDKIVKLVRWAAFDWHFKTGVRKTLEPDETEAVLEGRKTSTVYW
;
A
#
# COMPACT_ATOMS: atom_id res chain seq x y z
N MET A 1 6.64 -32.06 1.32
CA MET A 1 6.09 -31.05 2.24
C MET A 1 5.69 -29.84 1.42
N CYS A 2 4.40 -29.64 1.17
CA CYS A 2 3.93 -28.45 0.47
C CYS A 2 3.98 -27.26 1.44
N SER A 3 5.06 -26.47 1.36
CA SER A 3 5.06 -25.13 1.94
C SER A 3 4.08 -24.29 1.14
N CYS A 4 2.86 -24.14 1.64
CA CYS A 4 1.97 -23.08 1.19
C CYS A 4 2.61 -21.78 1.66
N SER A 5 3.49 -21.19 0.83
CA SER A 5 4.11 -19.89 1.11
C SER A 5 2.99 -18.88 1.29
N LYS A 6 2.59 -18.64 2.53
CA LYS A 6 1.56 -17.65 2.85
C LYS A 6 2.10 -16.31 2.38
N VAL A 7 1.47 -15.76 1.35
CA VAL A 7 1.85 -14.45 0.80
C VAL A 7 1.61 -13.41 1.87
N ARG A 8 2.69 -12.96 2.51
CA ARG A 8 2.65 -11.91 3.53
C ARG A 8 2.45 -10.56 2.85
N LYS A 9 1.61 -9.73 3.47
CA LYS A 9 1.28 -8.40 2.98
C LYS A 9 1.34 -7.42 4.13
N LEU A 10 2.13 -6.37 3.98
CA LEU A 10 2.12 -5.25 4.91
C LEU A 10 0.79 -4.52 4.84
N GLN A 11 0.38 -4.00 5.98
CA GLN A 11 -0.83 -3.22 6.15
C GLN A 11 -0.48 -1.96 6.95
N GLY A 12 -1.15 -0.87 6.58
CA GLY A 12 -1.01 0.41 7.24
C GLY A 12 -2.30 1.20 7.29
N ILE A 13 -2.26 2.37 7.90
CA ILE A 13 -3.34 3.35 7.94
C ILE A 13 -3.01 4.50 7.00
N VAL A 14 -3.97 4.90 6.18
CA VAL A 14 -3.84 6.06 5.30
C VAL A 14 -3.90 7.33 6.14
N GLU A 15 -2.80 8.06 6.24
CA GLU A 15 -2.71 9.33 6.97
C GLU A 15 -3.10 10.51 6.07
N SER A 16 -2.62 10.51 4.82
CA SER A 16 -2.94 11.54 3.84
C SER A 16 -2.87 11.02 2.40
N ILE A 17 -3.44 11.78 1.48
CA ILE A 17 -3.51 11.44 0.06
C ILE A 17 -3.12 12.67 -0.74
N GLU A 18 -2.10 12.54 -1.58
CA GLU A 18 -1.63 13.56 -2.51
C GLU A 18 -2.15 13.20 -3.92
N ARG A 19 -2.87 14.11 -4.55
CA ARG A 19 -3.35 13.96 -5.94
C ARG A 19 -2.27 14.46 -6.89
N THR A 20 -1.87 13.67 -7.87
CA THR A 20 -0.79 14.07 -8.80
C THR A 20 -1.31 14.85 -10.00
N GLY A 21 -2.63 14.91 -10.22
CA GLY A 21 -3.24 15.51 -11.41
C GLY A 21 -3.10 14.67 -12.69
N GLU A 22 -2.38 13.54 -12.65
CA GLU A 22 -2.26 12.61 -13.78
C GLU A 22 -3.56 11.81 -13.86
N LYS A 23 -4.28 11.97 -14.97
CA LYS A 23 -5.59 11.35 -15.20
C LYS A 23 -5.56 10.41 -16.39
N LYS A 24 -6.36 9.35 -16.34
CA LYS A 24 -6.60 8.44 -17.46
C LYS A 24 -8.07 8.04 -17.48
N ILE A 25 -8.59 7.71 -18.66
CA ILE A 25 -9.94 7.18 -18.83
C ILE A 25 -9.81 5.69 -19.17
N ASP A 26 -10.57 4.83 -18.50
CA ASP A 26 -10.63 3.41 -18.84
C ASP A 26 -11.63 3.09 -19.96
N GLU A 27 -11.72 1.83 -20.36
CA GLU A 27 -12.60 1.37 -21.43
C GLU A 27 -14.10 1.60 -21.14
N ASN A 28 -14.45 1.84 -19.88
CA ASN A 28 -15.83 2.11 -19.43
C ASN A 28 -16.12 3.62 -19.33
N GLY A 29 -15.17 4.48 -19.70
CA GLY A 29 -15.32 5.93 -19.58
C GLY A 29 -15.10 6.47 -18.16
N ILE A 30 -14.51 5.68 -17.25
CA ILE A 30 -14.27 6.09 -15.87
C ILE A 30 -12.95 6.87 -15.79
N GLU A 31 -12.99 8.08 -15.23
CA GLU A 31 -11.80 8.87 -14.96
C GLU A 31 -11.09 8.34 -13.71
N TRP A 32 -9.85 7.89 -13.90
CA TRP A 32 -8.93 7.51 -12.85
C TRP A 32 -7.88 8.59 -12.69
N GLU A 33 -7.59 8.95 -11.44
CA GLU A 33 -6.49 9.85 -11.12
C GLU A 33 -5.41 9.14 -10.31
N LYS A 34 -4.15 9.37 -10.68
CA LYS A 34 -3.01 8.85 -9.94
C LYS A 34 -2.83 9.67 -8.66
N CYS A 35 -2.74 8.94 -7.57
CA CYS A 35 -2.66 9.47 -6.23
C CYS A 35 -1.54 8.78 -5.46
N ILE A 36 -0.90 9.52 -4.57
CA ILE A 36 0.11 9.03 -3.65
C ILE A 36 -0.52 8.98 -2.26
N PHE A 37 -0.61 7.78 -1.70
CA PHE A 37 -1.16 7.53 -0.38
C PHE A 37 -0.01 7.48 0.62
N ASN A 38 0.00 8.38 1.60
CA ASN A 38 0.90 8.28 2.73
C ASN A 38 0.31 7.30 3.74
N VAL A 39 0.94 6.13 3.87
CA VAL A 39 0.47 5.00 4.66
C VAL A 39 1.44 4.73 5.80
N ARG A 40 0.98 4.88 7.03
CA ARG A 40 1.72 4.48 8.23
C ARG A 40 1.61 2.97 8.43
N LEU A 41 2.72 2.26 8.40
CA LEU A 41 2.76 0.81 8.59
C LEU A 41 2.37 0.44 10.03
N ILE A 42 1.44 -0.50 10.16
CA ILE A 42 0.96 -1.00 11.47
C ILE A 42 1.27 -2.49 11.69
N GLY A 43 1.55 -3.24 10.64
CA GLY A 43 1.87 -4.66 10.73
C GLY A 43 1.54 -5.43 9.46
N PHE A 44 1.46 -6.75 9.59
CA PHE A 44 1.03 -7.61 8.49
C PHE A 44 -0.48 -7.83 8.50
N SER A 45 -1.02 -8.24 7.35
CA SER A 45 -2.42 -8.63 7.23
C SER A 45 -2.76 -9.81 8.15
N LYS A 46 -4.02 -9.91 8.59
CA LYS A 46 -4.51 -11.01 9.45
C LYS A 46 -4.28 -12.43 8.91
N ARG A 47 -3.95 -12.58 7.62
CA ARG A 47 -3.66 -13.88 6.99
C ARG A 47 -2.27 -14.42 7.34
N THR A 48 -1.41 -13.58 7.92
CA THR A 48 -0.07 -13.92 8.39
C THR A 48 0.09 -13.49 9.85
N PRO A 49 -0.55 -14.20 10.80
CA PRO A 49 -0.59 -13.81 12.21
C PRO A 49 0.77 -13.96 12.93
N ASP A 50 1.67 -14.80 12.40
CA ASP A 50 2.98 -15.09 13.01
C ASP A 50 4.07 -14.08 12.57
N GLU A 51 3.77 -13.23 11.60
CA GLU A 51 4.71 -12.24 11.07
C GLU A 51 4.70 -10.98 11.94
N VAL A 52 5.85 -10.65 12.53
CA VAL A 52 6.04 -9.47 13.37
C VAL A 52 6.65 -8.36 12.51
N LEU A 53 6.07 -7.15 12.61
CA LEU A 53 6.64 -5.99 11.93
C LEU A 53 8.04 -5.71 12.47
N PRO A 54 9.08 -5.66 11.61
CA PRO A 54 10.42 -5.28 12.04
C PRO A 54 10.42 -3.91 12.71
N GLU A 55 11.22 -3.73 13.77
CA GLU A 55 11.23 -2.48 14.56
C GLU A 55 11.53 -1.24 13.72
N HIS A 56 12.42 -1.36 12.74
CA HIS A 56 12.80 -0.28 11.83
C HIS A 56 11.67 0.16 10.87
N LEU A 57 10.58 -0.62 10.77
CA LEU A 57 9.38 -0.30 10.00
C LEU A 57 8.21 0.16 10.87
N LYS A 58 8.36 0.09 12.20
CA LYS A 58 7.33 0.52 13.13
C LYS A 58 7.05 2.01 12.95
N ASP A 59 5.78 2.37 12.78
CA ASP A 59 5.30 3.73 12.53
C ASP A 59 5.88 4.41 11.28
N LYS A 60 6.60 3.66 10.43
CA LYS A 60 7.17 4.18 9.19
C LYS A 60 6.05 4.55 8.22
N ILE A 61 6.14 5.74 7.63
CA ILE A 61 5.24 6.20 6.58
C ILE A 61 5.85 5.82 5.24
N VAL A 62 5.08 5.11 4.42
CA VAL A 62 5.41 4.80 3.03
C VAL A 62 4.42 5.49 2.09
N LYS A 63 4.92 5.97 0.97
CA LYS A 63 4.17 6.53 -0.14
C LYS A 63 3.78 5.40 -1.09
N LEU A 64 2.48 5.19 -1.30
CA LEU A 64 1.92 4.22 -2.25
C LEU A 64 1.26 4.91 -3.42
N VAL A 65 1.71 4.61 -4.63
CA VAL A 65 1.12 5.13 -5.87
C VAL A 65 -0.05 4.25 -6.28
N ARG A 66 -1.24 4.82 -6.41
CA ARG A 66 -2.45 4.13 -6.88
C ARG A 66 -3.27 5.02 -7.79
N TRP A 67 -3.94 4.40 -8.75
CA TRP A 67 -5.02 5.03 -9.47
C TRP A 67 -6.30 4.95 -8.63
N ALA A 68 -6.99 6.07 -8.45
CA ALA A 68 -8.22 6.20 -7.69
C ALA A 68 -9.27 6.94 -8.52
N ALA A 69 -10.49 6.43 -8.54
CA ALA A 69 -11.61 7.01 -9.29
C ALA A 69 -12.78 7.40 -8.38
N PHE A 70 -13.13 6.51 -7.44
CA PHE A 70 -14.29 6.68 -6.56
C PHE A 70 -13.94 7.28 -5.20
N ASP A 71 -14.88 8.01 -4.59
CA ASP A 71 -14.77 8.65 -3.27
C ASP A 71 -14.24 7.75 -2.16
N TRP A 72 -14.63 6.46 -2.17
CA TRP A 72 -14.18 5.51 -1.16
C TRP A 72 -12.67 5.26 -1.19
N HIS A 73 -12.01 5.50 -2.32
CA HIS A 73 -10.55 5.45 -2.41
C HIS A 73 -9.88 6.59 -1.65
N PHE A 74 -10.56 7.73 -1.47
CA PHE A 74 -9.98 8.95 -0.90
C PHE A 74 -10.17 9.05 0.62
N LYS A 75 -10.66 7.99 1.27
CA LYS A 75 -10.83 7.96 2.72
C LYS A 75 -9.48 7.87 3.44
N THR A 76 -9.26 8.77 4.40
CA THR A 76 -8.16 8.70 5.37
C THR A 76 -8.60 7.91 6.62
N GLY A 77 -7.64 7.50 7.45
CA GLY A 77 -7.89 6.71 8.66
C GLY A 77 -8.30 5.24 8.39
N VAL A 78 -8.36 4.82 7.13
CA VAL A 78 -8.71 3.45 6.74
C VAL A 78 -7.46 2.59 6.55
N ARG A 79 -7.63 1.28 6.70
CA ARG A 79 -6.58 0.31 6.44
C ARG A 79 -6.30 0.18 4.94
N LYS A 80 -5.02 0.19 4.56
CA LYS A 80 -4.55 -0.10 3.21
C LYS A 80 -3.51 -1.20 3.26
N THR A 81 -3.65 -2.18 2.38
CA THR A 81 -2.77 -3.34 2.29
C THR A 81 -1.89 -3.17 1.06
N LEU A 82 -0.58 -3.39 1.22
CA LEU A 82 0.39 -3.37 0.15
C LEU A 82 0.26 -4.63 -0.71
N GLU A 83 0.69 -4.54 -1.96
CA GLU A 83 0.87 -5.71 -2.80
C GLU A 83 2.05 -6.57 -2.31
N PRO A 84 2.12 -7.86 -2.67
CA PRO A 84 3.19 -8.75 -2.22
C PRO A 84 4.58 -8.25 -2.58
N ASP A 85 4.77 -7.78 -3.81
CA ASP A 85 6.03 -7.25 -4.33
C ASP A 85 6.43 -5.94 -3.63
N GLU A 86 5.47 -5.06 -3.38
CA GLU A 86 5.68 -3.85 -2.57
C GLU A 86 6.03 -4.18 -1.13
N THR A 87 5.41 -5.22 -0.58
CA THR A 87 5.69 -5.72 0.77
C THR A 87 7.14 -6.17 0.87
N GLU A 88 7.59 -7.04 -0.03
CA GLU A 88 8.98 -7.49 -0.03
C GLU A 88 9.96 -6.34 -0.29
N ALA A 89 9.63 -5.40 -1.19
CA ALA A 89 10.47 -4.22 -1.41
C ALA A 89 10.64 -3.38 -0.14
N VAL A 90 9.56 -3.12 0.62
CA VAL A 90 9.61 -2.38 1.88
C VAL A 90 10.42 -3.13 2.94
N LEU A 91 10.24 -4.44 3.05
CA LEU A 91 10.99 -5.29 3.98
C LEU A 91 12.49 -5.32 3.68
N GLU A 92 12.86 -5.29 2.39
CA GLU A 92 14.25 -5.23 1.94
C GLU A 92 14.83 -3.81 1.95
N GLY A 93 14.04 -2.79 2.29
CA GLY A 93 14.50 -1.39 2.26
C GLY A 93 14.71 -0.83 0.85
N ARG A 94 14.09 -1.44 -0.17
CA ARG A 94 14.11 -0.96 -1.56
C ARG A 94 12.91 -0.09 -1.90
N LYS A 95 13.14 0.94 -2.72
CA LYS A 95 12.07 1.78 -3.30
C LYS A 95 11.72 1.25 -4.69
N THR A 96 10.45 1.33 -5.05
CA THR A 96 9.93 1.01 -6.39
C THR A 96 9.19 2.23 -6.96
N SER A 97 8.69 2.10 -8.18
CA SER A 97 7.81 3.12 -8.79
C SER A 97 6.44 3.22 -8.10
N THR A 98 6.05 2.20 -7.33
CA THR A 98 4.74 2.10 -6.68
C THR A 98 4.79 2.24 -5.16
N VAL A 99 5.94 2.00 -4.53
CA VAL A 99 6.17 2.19 -3.09
C VAL A 99 7.52 2.84 -2.79
N TYR A 100 7.54 3.90 -1.99
CA TYR A 100 8.76 4.62 -1.58
C TYR A 100 8.56 5.38 -0.26
N TRP A 101 9.60 6.03 0.27
CA TRP A 101 9.56 6.91 1.45
C TRP A 101 10.61 8.01 1.32
#